data_AF-A0A327X0W5-F1
#
_entry.id   AF-A0A327X0W5-F1
#
_cell.length_a   1.000
_cell.length_b   1.000
_cell.length_c   1.000
_cell.angle_alpha   90.00
_cell.angle_beta   90.00
_cell.angle_gamma   90.00
#
_symmetry.space_group_name_H-M   'P 1'
#
loop_
_entity.id
_entity.type
_entity.pdbx_description
1 polymer ?
#
loop_
_entity_poly.entity_id
_entity_poly.type
_entity_poly.pdbx_seq_one_letter_code
_entity_poly.pdbx_strand_id
1 'polypeptide(L)'
;MKHGLYTLLLLALGFLASAQTVYKDFEVDSAARPIGGLPLLEKFITVNRRMPYTAEVDRTKGIVILSGVIEPNGTVSEIKTLRSLRPDCDREAIRLLGGFNAWKPALKAGQPVRQQFTYTIRFTPTVSQQSEPGALTIYYSKEGHQIGDEAQAVFKLMTPVDTLGLPNGNPVLSKRDGNKWHKTIEYRFEKKPFMHTNTDDPSLPDSIQSTILTIKDPVFKSLNGIIYSLYSDGTPISRLNYVDGKEEGESIYYFNNGLVKRVEERLQDGKIQEWTWYPNGQLQQLLVRADNAIKPEETEFIAQWDLKGNQLVKDGNGTAHLWSKHDNQWIQETGAIKDRHKEGIWSGRLKNGSLVYRESYQQGTCLSGVAYYGTDSVAYTNAWQTPEFKGGMKGLGNYLSMNIHYPPEAAKAQIEGKVFVSFVVCEDGSLCDYEVIRSVHPSVDQEALRVVKASNGKWTPGSVRGRKVRVKYNLPINFLLQ
;
A
#
# COMPACT_ATOMS: atom_id res chain seq x y z
N MET A 1 -80.36 -19.59 22.52
CA MET A 1 -80.55 -18.50 21.53
C MET A 1 -79.40 -17.53 21.68
N LYS A 2 -78.70 -17.00 20.70
CA LYS A 2 -78.52 -17.24 19.26
C LYS A 2 -77.48 -16.17 18.83
N HIS A 3 -76.50 -16.53 17.99
CA HIS A 3 -75.66 -15.63 17.16
C HIS A 3 -74.60 -14.78 17.90
N GLY A 4 -73.38 -14.55 17.40
CA GLY A 4 -72.93 -14.61 16.02
C GLY A 4 -71.43 -14.88 15.88
N LEU A 5 -71.13 -15.56 14.78
CA LEU A 5 -69.84 -15.91 14.22
C LEU A 5 -69.16 -14.64 13.69
N TYR A 6 -67.96 -14.29 14.15
CA TYR A 6 -67.09 -13.33 13.45
C TYR A 6 -65.93 -14.09 12.81
N THR A 7 -66.09 -14.37 11.52
CA THR A 7 -65.04 -14.80 10.62
C THR A 7 -64.24 -13.56 10.22
N LEU A 8 -63.01 -13.41 10.71
CA LEU A 8 -62.09 -12.38 10.22
C LEU A 8 -61.28 -12.99 9.06
N LEU A 9 -61.54 -12.48 7.85
CA LEU A 9 -60.87 -12.88 6.61
C LEU A 9 -59.48 -12.21 6.54
N LEU A 10 -58.43 -13.02 6.37
CA LEU A 10 -57.07 -12.60 6.03
C LEU A 10 -57.04 -11.87 4.69
N LEU A 11 -56.32 -10.76 4.61
CA LEU A 11 -55.82 -10.17 3.36
C LEU A 11 -54.30 -10.00 3.48
N ALA A 12 -53.58 -11.09 3.20
CA ALA A 12 -52.14 -11.06 2.98
C ALA A 12 -51.89 -10.51 1.56
N LEU A 13 -51.56 -9.23 1.46
CA LEU A 13 -51.01 -8.63 0.25
C LEU A 13 -49.56 -9.13 0.09
N GLY A 14 -49.41 -10.27 -0.59
CA GLY A 14 -48.13 -10.69 -1.12
C GLY A 14 -47.72 -9.75 -2.25
N PHE A 15 -46.78 -8.84 -2.00
CA PHE A 15 -46.03 -8.19 -3.06
C PHE A 15 -45.22 -9.29 -3.78
N LEU A 16 -45.73 -9.76 -4.91
CA LEU A 16 -44.91 -10.43 -5.91
C LEU A 16 -43.91 -9.39 -6.40
N ALA A 17 -42.68 -9.43 -5.89
CA ALA A 17 -41.56 -8.73 -6.49
C ALA A 17 -41.39 -9.27 -7.92
N SER A 18 -41.96 -8.56 -8.90
CA SER A 18 -41.68 -8.85 -10.31
C SER A 18 -40.17 -8.72 -10.49
N ALA A 19 -39.52 -9.79 -10.94
CA ALA A 19 -38.10 -9.74 -11.26
C ALA A 19 -37.90 -8.63 -12.30
N GLN A 20 -37.16 -7.58 -11.93
CA GLN A 20 -36.96 -6.41 -12.79
C GLN A 20 -36.34 -6.87 -14.12
N THR A 21 -36.95 -6.42 -15.23
CA THR A 21 -36.54 -6.75 -16.59
C THR A 21 -35.07 -6.40 -16.82
N VAL A 22 -34.33 -7.34 -17.42
CA VAL A 22 -32.95 -7.13 -17.84
C VAL A 22 -32.95 -6.74 -19.31
N TYR A 23 -32.46 -5.54 -19.61
CA TYR A 23 -32.46 -4.99 -20.97
C TYR A 23 -31.14 -5.25 -21.71
N LYS A 24 -31.20 -5.27 -23.04
CA LYS A 24 -30.03 -5.17 -23.92
C LYS A 24 -29.65 -3.70 -24.16
N ASP A 25 -28.46 -3.47 -24.70
CA ASP A 25 -27.92 -2.14 -25.00
C ASP A 25 -28.78 -1.30 -25.94
N PHE A 26 -29.40 -1.92 -26.94
CA PHE A 26 -30.29 -1.24 -27.89
C PHE A 26 -31.71 -1.01 -27.35
N GLU A 27 -32.06 -1.55 -26.18
CA GLU A 27 -33.41 -1.45 -25.58
C GLU A 27 -33.55 -0.34 -24.54
N VAL A 28 -32.46 0.41 -24.29
CA VAL A 28 -32.35 1.46 -23.29
C VAL A 28 -32.00 2.79 -23.96
N ASP A 29 -32.39 3.90 -23.33
CA ASP A 29 -32.11 5.26 -23.84
C ASP A 29 -30.61 5.60 -23.69
N SER A 30 -29.97 5.06 -22.65
CA SER A 30 -28.54 5.13 -22.45
C SER A 30 -28.02 3.82 -21.88
N ALA A 31 -27.07 3.19 -22.57
CA ALA A 31 -26.37 2.03 -22.05
C ALA A 31 -25.51 2.38 -20.82
N ALA A 32 -25.33 1.40 -19.94
CA ALA A 32 -24.42 1.47 -18.82
C ALA A 32 -22.98 1.62 -19.31
N ARG A 33 -22.17 2.34 -18.54
CA ARG A 33 -20.77 2.65 -18.89
C ARG A 33 -19.89 2.63 -17.65
N PRO A 34 -18.63 2.16 -17.73
CA PRO A 34 -17.70 2.28 -16.63
C PRO A 34 -17.52 3.74 -16.25
N ILE A 35 -17.45 4.03 -14.95
CA ILE A 35 -17.09 5.35 -14.46
C ILE A 35 -15.66 5.67 -14.93
N GLY A 36 -15.50 6.81 -15.60
CA GLY A 36 -14.26 7.23 -16.26
C GLY A 36 -13.94 6.51 -17.58
N GLY A 37 -14.85 5.65 -18.05
CA GLY A 37 -14.77 5.00 -19.36
C GLY A 37 -13.92 3.72 -19.40
N LEU A 38 -13.86 3.11 -20.57
CA LEU A 38 -13.14 1.85 -20.80
C LEU A 38 -11.67 1.87 -20.37
N PRO A 39 -10.88 2.95 -20.59
CA PRO A 39 -9.47 2.97 -20.16
C PRO A 39 -9.27 2.75 -18.66
N LEU A 40 -10.16 3.27 -17.79
CA LEU A 40 -10.07 3.05 -16.35
C LEU A 40 -10.45 1.62 -15.97
N LEU A 41 -11.47 1.05 -16.62
CA LEU A 41 -11.82 -0.37 -16.46
C LEU A 41 -10.63 -1.25 -16.87
N GLU A 42 -10.01 -1.00 -18.02
CA GLU A 42 -8.83 -1.76 -18.48
C GLU A 42 -7.64 -1.65 -17.52
N LYS A 43 -7.39 -0.45 -16.95
CA LYS A 43 -6.37 -0.30 -15.90
C LYS A 43 -6.74 -1.11 -14.66
N PHE A 44 -7.99 -1.06 -14.20
CA PHE A 44 -8.48 -1.87 -13.07
C PHE A 44 -8.26 -3.36 -13.34
N ILE A 45 -8.69 -3.86 -14.51
CA ILE A 45 -8.54 -5.27 -14.90
C ILE A 45 -7.06 -5.66 -14.93
N THR A 46 -6.21 -4.80 -15.50
CA THR A 46 -4.78 -5.07 -15.62
C THR A 46 -4.10 -5.21 -14.26
N VAL A 47 -4.34 -4.29 -13.33
CA VAL A 47 -3.68 -4.32 -12.02
C VAL A 47 -4.26 -5.40 -11.10
N ASN A 48 -5.55 -5.72 -11.25
CA ASN A 48 -6.19 -6.73 -10.40
C ASN A 48 -6.01 -8.15 -10.92
N ARG A 49 -5.69 -8.35 -12.21
CA ARG A 49 -5.62 -9.68 -12.83
C ARG A 49 -4.50 -10.50 -12.22
N ARG A 50 -4.88 -11.61 -11.61
CA ARG A 50 -3.98 -12.65 -11.12
C ARG A 50 -3.93 -13.74 -12.16
N MET A 51 -2.82 -13.88 -12.86
CA MET A 51 -2.67 -15.01 -13.78
C MET A 51 -2.67 -16.31 -12.95
N PRO A 52 -3.62 -17.24 -13.17
CA PRO A 52 -3.59 -18.52 -12.47
C PRO A 52 -2.26 -19.23 -12.72
N TYR A 53 -1.64 -19.75 -11.67
CA TYR A 53 -0.25 -20.20 -11.74
C TYR A 53 -0.05 -21.33 -12.76
N THR A 54 -0.97 -22.28 -12.78
CA THR A 54 -1.01 -23.36 -13.78
C THR A 54 -1.16 -22.84 -15.21
N ALA A 55 -1.98 -21.82 -15.42
CA ALA A 55 -2.13 -21.20 -16.74
C ALA A 55 -0.85 -20.44 -17.16
N GLU A 56 -0.13 -19.83 -16.22
CA GLU A 56 1.16 -19.17 -16.44
C GLU A 56 2.23 -20.19 -16.85
N VAL A 57 2.37 -21.29 -16.08
CA VAL A 57 3.29 -22.41 -16.36
C VAL A 57 3.03 -23.01 -17.74
N ASP A 58 1.77 -23.28 -18.06
CA ASP A 58 1.36 -23.86 -19.34
C ASP A 58 1.44 -22.87 -20.52
N ARG A 59 1.93 -21.64 -20.27
CA ARG A 59 1.96 -20.54 -21.26
C ARG A 59 0.59 -20.30 -21.90
N THR A 60 -0.48 -20.53 -21.16
CA THR A 60 -1.85 -20.44 -21.67
C THR A 60 -2.13 -18.99 -22.08
N LYS A 61 -2.45 -18.79 -23.35
CA LYS A 61 -2.82 -17.49 -23.92
C LYS A 61 -4.20 -17.58 -24.52
N GLY A 62 -5.08 -16.65 -24.14
CA GLY A 62 -6.44 -16.65 -24.65
C GLY A 62 -7.33 -15.59 -24.04
N ILE A 63 -8.63 -15.76 -24.24
CA ILE A 63 -9.67 -14.87 -23.73
C ILE A 63 -10.77 -15.67 -23.06
N VAL A 64 -11.33 -15.10 -21.99
CA VAL A 64 -12.60 -15.51 -21.41
C VAL A 64 -13.64 -14.46 -21.80
N ILE A 65 -14.77 -14.90 -22.35
CA ILE A 65 -15.90 -14.00 -22.67
C ILE A 65 -16.97 -14.24 -21.62
N LEU A 66 -17.35 -13.17 -20.92
CA LEU A 66 -18.35 -13.18 -19.85
C LEU A 66 -19.59 -12.40 -20.28
N SER A 67 -20.75 -12.86 -19.83
CA SER A 67 -21.97 -12.06 -19.71
C SER A 67 -22.15 -11.66 -18.24
N GLY A 68 -22.68 -10.48 -17.98
CA GLY A 68 -23.13 -10.07 -16.65
C GLY A 68 -24.32 -9.12 -16.73
N VAL A 69 -24.84 -8.74 -15.57
CA VAL A 69 -25.90 -7.72 -15.43
C VAL A 69 -25.35 -6.55 -14.63
N ILE A 70 -25.46 -5.36 -15.18
CA ILE A 70 -25.19 -4.12 -14.45
C ILE A 70 -26.49 -3.73 -13.75
N GLU A 71 -26.43 -3.62 -12.43
CA GLU A 71 -27.55 -3.27 -11.57
C GLU A 71 -27.76 -1.74 -11.52
N PRO A 72 -28.96 -1.25 -11.16
CA PRO A 72 -29.27 0.18 -11.07
C PRO A 72 -28.34 0.98 -10.13
N ASN A 73 -27.70 0.31 -9.18
CA ASN A 73 -26.74 0.91 -8.24
C ASN A 73 -25.29 0.94 -8.77
N GLY A 74 -25.04 0.46 -10.00
CA GLY A 74 -23.72 0.41 -10.61
C GLY A 74 -22.86 -0.81 -10.24
N THR A 75 -23.42 -1.79 -9.53
CA THR A 75 -22.75 -3.08 -9.24
C THR A 75 -22.97 -4.10 -10.37
N VAL A 76 -22.13 -5.14 -10.41
CA VAL A 76 -22.27 -6.23 -11.37
C VAL A 76 -22.78 -7.50 -10.69
N SER A 77 -23.77 -8.16 -11.30
CA SER A 77 -24.37 -9.41 -10.84
C SER A 77 -24.50 -10.42 -11.99
N GLU A 78 -25.01 -11.62 -11.69
CA GLU A 78 -25.38 -12.67 -12.66
C GLU A 78 -24.29 -13.00 -13.70
N ILE A 79 -23.02 -12.98 -13.28
CA ILE A 79 -21.90 -13.21 -14.18
C ILE A 79 -21.87 -14.67 -14.63
N LYS A 80 -21.80 -14.89 -15.95
CA LYS A 80 -21.76 -16.20 -16.59
C LYS A 80 -20.67 -16.24 -17.65
N THR A 81 -19.93 -17.33 -17.72
CA THR A 81 -18.97 -17.57 -18.79
C THR A 81 -19.70 -17.97 -20.07
N LEU A 82 -19.53 -17.17 -21.13
CA LEU A 82 -20.04 -17.48 -22.48
C LEU A 82 -19.01 -18.27 -23.29
N ARG A 83 -17.73 -17.93 -23.15
CA ARG A 83 -16.62 -18.66 -23.75
C ARG A 83 -15.55 -18.89 -22.69
N SER A 84 -15.35 -20.15 -22.36
CA SER A 84 -14.32 -20.60 -21.42
C SER A 84 -12.95 -20.63 -22.09
N LEU A 85 -11.92 -20.23 -21.34
CA LEU A 85 -10.53 -20.52 -21.68
C LEU A 85 -10.08 -21.78 -20.94
N ARG A 86 -10.21 -21.73 -19.61
CA ARG A 86 -9.93 -22.81 -18.64
C ARG A 86 -10.70 -22.50 -17.35
N PRO A 87 -11.05 -23.51 -16.53
CA PRO A 87 -11.82 -23.28 -15.30
C PRO A 87 -11.16 -22.31 -14.29
N ASP A 88 -9.83 -22.32 -14.19
CA ASP A 88 -9.06 -21.40 -13.33
C ASP A 88 -9.05 -19.97 -13.87
N CYS A 89 -8.86 -19.78 -15.17
CA CYS A 89 -9.01 -18.48 -15.83
C CYS A 89 -10.45 -17.94 -15.75
N ASP A 90 -11.47 -18.81 -15.86
CA ASP A 90 -12.87 -18.41 -15.77
C ASP A 90 -13.21 -17.88 -14.38
N ARG A 91 -12.77 -18.56 -13.31
CA ARG A 91 -12.93 -18.09 -11.92
C ARG A 91 -12.30 -16.72 -11.71
N GLU A 92 -11.09 -16.53 -12.23
CA GLU A 92 -10.41 -15.24 -12.13
C GLU A 92 -11.13 -14.15 -12.94
N ALA A 93 -11.59 -14.46 -14.15
CA ALA A 93 -12.33 -13.54 -14.99
C ALA A 93 -13.63 -13.08 -14.29
N ILE A 94 -14.37 -14.02 -13.68
CA ILE A 94 -15.58 -13.72 -12.90
C ILE A 94 -15.24 -12.83 -11.70
N ARG A 95 -14.16 -13.12 -10.96
CA ARG A 95 -13.71 -12.31 -9.82
C ARG A 95 -13.39 -10.88 -10.23
N LEU A 96 -12.67 -10.70 -11.35
CA LEU A 96 -12.32 -9.39 -11.88
C LEU A 96 -13.57 -8.59 -12.25
N LEU A 97 -14.48 -9.21 -13.01
CA LEU A 97 -15.67 -8.52 -13.47
C LEU A 97 -16.63 -8.17 -12.33
N GLY A 98 -16.80 -9.07 -11.35
CA GLY A 98 -17.62 -8.83 -10.16
C GLY A 98 -16.99 -7.86 -9.16
N GLY A 99 -15.68 -7.66 -9.23
CA GLY A 99 -14.96 -6.69 -8.40
C GLY A 99 -15.13 -5.24 -8.85
N PHE A 100 -15.42 -5.00 -10.13
CA PHE A 100 -15.60 -3.65 -10.68
C PHE A 100 -17.05 -3.20 -10.56
N ASN A 101 -17.35 -2.47 -9.49
CA ASN A 101 -18.68 -1.97 -9.12
C ASN A 101 -18.79 -0.44 -9.30
N ALA A 102 -18.06 0.09 -10.26
CA ALA A 102 -18.02 1.50 -10.59
C ALA A 102 -18.64 1.74 -11.97
N TRP A 103 -19.92 1.38 -12.14
CA TRP A 103 -20.67 1.63 -13.38
C TRP A 103 -21.65 2.78 -13.21
N LYS A 104 -21.76 3.60 -14.26
CA LYS A 104 -22.98 4.38 -14.50
C LYS A 104 -24.03 3.40 -15.03
N PRO A 105 -25.21 3.29 -14.40
CA PRO A 105 -26.23 2.33 -14.81
C PRO A 105 -26.84 2.72 -16.17
N ALA A 106 -27.52 1.78 -16.81
CA ALA A 106 -28.33 2.05 -17.99
C ALA A 106 -29.58 2.83 -17.59
N LEU A 107 -30.10 3.67 -18.51
CA LEU A 107 -31.31 4.45 -18.29
C LEU A 107 -32.39 4.06 -19.30
N LYS A 108 -33.62 3.87 -18.81
CA LYS A 108 -34.82 3.73 -19.63
C LYS A 108 -35.94 4.58 -19.08
N ALA A 109 -36.53 5.43 -19.91
CA ALA A 109 -37.40 6.54 -19.51
C ALA A 109 -36.78 7.39 -18.38
N GLY A 110 -35.47 7.61 -18.44
CA GLY A 110 -34.71 8.35 -17.42
C GLY A 110 -34.48 7.63 -16.09
N GLN A 111 -34.97 6.40 -15.92
CA GLN A 111 -34.80 5.61 -14.69
C GLN A 111 -33.65 4.61 -14.82
N PRO A 112 -32.81 4.43 -13.78
CA PRO A 112 -31.82 3.36 -13.74
C PRO A 112 -32.45 1.96 -13.88
N VAL A 113 -31.96 1.18 -14.84
CA VAL A 113 -32.45 -0.17 -15.13
C VAL A 113 -31.33 -1.19 -15.21
N ARG A 114 -31.71 -2.46 -15.04
CA ARG A 114 -30.81 -3.61 -15.20
C ARG A 114 -30.45 -3.79 -16.67
N GLN A 115 -29.17 -3.95 -16.97
CA GLN A 115 -28.72 -4.17 -18.33
C GLN A 115 -27.77 -5.35 -18.43
N GLN A 116 -28.05 -6.26 -19.35
CA GLN A 116 -27.10 -7.31 -19.72
C GLN A 116 -25.97 -6.71 -20.56
N PHE A 117 -24.73 -7.11 -20.26
CA PHE A 117 -23.56 -6.72 -21.03
C PHE A 117 -22.63 -7.91 -21.23
N THR A 118 -21.76 -7.80 -22.23
CA THR A 118 -20.70 -8.78 -22.51
C THR A 118 -19.35 -8.10 -22.37
N TYR A 119 -18.41 -8.76 -21.71
CA TYR A 119 -17.05 -8.26 -21.56
C TYR A 119 -16.03 -9.38 -21.75
N THR A 120 -14.87 -9.03 -22.28
CA THR A 120 -13.81 -9.98 -22.64
C THR A 120 -12.58 -9.72 -21.80
N ILE A 121 -12.11 -10.74 -21.08
CA ILE A 121 -10.89 -10.68 -20.28
C ILE A 121 -9.80 -11.50 -20.98
N ARG A 122 -8.67 -10.84 -21.25
CA ARG A 122 -7.50 -11.47 -21.87
C ARG A 122 -6.54 -11.99 -20.80
N PHE A 123 -6.11 -13.22 -21.00
CA PHE A 123 -5.03 -13.87 -20.26
C PHE A 123 -3.82 -14.02 -21.19
N THR A 124 -2.71 -13.43 -20.77
CA THR A 124 -1.42 -13.51 -21.45
C THR A 124 -0.39 -13.83 -20.37
N PRO A 125 0.44 -14.88 -20.54
CA PRO A 125 1.50 -15.18 -19.59
C PRO A 125 2.49 -14.02 -19.54
N THR A 126 2.91 -13.65 -18.34
CA THR A 126 3.78 -12.48 -18.06
C THR A 126 5.19 -12.87 -17.64
N VAL A 127 5.38 -14.10 -17.19
CA VAL A 127 6.65 -14.58 -16.67
C VAL A 127 7.46 -15.18 -17.83
N SER A 128 8.63 -14.60 -18.12
CA SER A 128 9.59 -15.18 -19.07
C SER A 128 10.27 -16.43 -18.49
N GLN A 129 10.38 -16.53 -17.16
CA GLN A 129 11.07 -17.60 -16.43
C GLN A 129 10.36 -18.95 -16.52
N GLN A 130 11.15 -20.01 -16.64
CA GLN A 130 10.69 -21.40 -16.60
C GLN A 130 10.10 -21.70 -15.21
N SER A 131 8.78 -21.79 -15.14
CA SER A 131 8.04 -22.13 -13.92
C SER A 131 7.62 -23.59 -14.00
N GLU A 132 7.76 -24.35 -12.92
CA GLU A 132 7.32 -25.75 -12.84
C GLU A 132 5.93 -25.81 -12.18
N PRO A 133 5.07 -26.81 -12.49
CA PRO A 133 3.79 -26.97 -11.81
C PRO A 133 3.96 -27.03 -10.28
N GLY A 134 3.29 -26.12 -9.57
CA GLY A 134 3.31 -26.05 -8.10
C GLY A 134 4.57 -25.45 -7.46
N ALA A 135 5.56 -24.97 -8.22
CA ALA A 135 6.76 -24.36 -7.65
C ALA A 135 7.37 -23.22 -8.52
N LEU A 136 7.45 -22.02 -7.94
CA LEU A 136 8.18 -20.90 -8.53
C LEU A 136 9.68 -21.19 -8.51
N THR A 137 10.32 -21.11 -9.67
CA THR A 137 11.76 -21.38 -9.81
C THR A 137 12.52 -20.12 -10.18
N ILE A 138 13.54 -19.79 -9.40
CA ILE A 138 14.46 -18.67 -9.65
C ILE A 138 15.88 -19.22 -9.80
N TYR A 139 16.56 -18.83 -10.87
CA TYR A 139 17.94 -19.22 -11.15
C TYR A 139 18.91 -18.11 -10.77
N TYR A 140 20.08 -18.51 -10.25
CA TYR A 140 21.14 -17.58 -9.88
C TYR A 140 22.50 -17.98 -10.48
N SER A 141 23.30 -16.97 -10.81
CA SER A 141 24.70 -17.14 -11.20
C SER A 141 25.56 -17.59 -10.00
N LYS A 142 26.83 -17.91 -10.25
CA LYS A 142 27.79 -18.25 -9.20
C LYS A 142 27.96 -17.13 -8.17
N GLU A 143 27.84 -15.89 -8.61
CA GLU A 143 27.96 -14.66 -7.83
C GLU A 143 26.66 -14.32 -7.08
N GLY A 144 25.58 -15.08 -7.28
CA GLY A 144 24.31 -14.89 -6.58
C GLY A 144 23.35 -13.90 -7.26
N HIS A 145 23.64 -13.46 -8.49
CA HIS A 145 22.71 -12.61 -9.25
C HIS A 145 21.61 -13.46 -9.88
N GLN A 146 20.37 -12.97 -9.85
CA GLN A 146 19.26 -13.63 -10.54
C GLN A 146 19.48 -13.60 -12.06
N ILE A 147 19.27 -14.73 -12.73
CA ILE A 147 19.40 -14.87 -14.18
C ILE A 147 18.20 -15.61 -14.77
N GLY A 148 17.91 -15.37 -16.05
CA GLY A 148 16.78 -15.98 -16.75
C GLY A 148 17.09 -17.30 -17.47
N ASP A 149 18.37 -17.58 -17.71
CA ASP A 149 18.84 -18.77 -18.45
C ASP A 149 19.32 -19.86 -17.49
N GLU A 150 18.57 -20.96 -17.39
CA GLU A 150 18.95 -22.13 -16.59
C GLU A 150 20.33 -22.68 -16.99
N ALA A 151 20.70 -22.59 -18.28
CA ALA A 151 21.96 -23.15 -18.77
C ALA A 151 23.17 -22.49 -18.10
N GLN A 152 23.05 -21.22 -17.72
CA GLN A 152 24.08 -20.42 -17.07
C GLN A 152 23.98 -20.45 -15.52
N ALA A 153 22.95 -21.11 -15.00
CA ALA A 153 22.65 -21.11 -13.57
C ALA A 153 23.53 -22.08 -12.78
N VAL A 154 24.03 -21.59 -11.64
CA VAL A 154 24.76 -22.39 -10.65
C VAL A 154 23.86 -22.75 -9.48
N PHE A 155 22.89 -21.91 -9.15
CA PHE A 155 21.90 -22.19 -8.11
C PHE A 155 20.48 -22.09 -8.66
N LYS A 156 19.59 -22.89 -8.07
CA LYS A 156 18.16 -22.94 -8.35
C LYS A 156 17.39 -22.86 -7.04
N LEU A 157 16.57 -21.83 -6.87
CA LEU A 157 15.65 -21.68 -5.74
C LEU A 157 14.25 -22.09 -6.18
N MET A 158 13.70 -23.14 -5.57
CA MET A 158 12.34 -23.60 -5.81
C MET A 158 11.46 -23.23 -4.62
N THR A 159 10.40 -22.45 -4.83
CA THR A 159 9.43 -22.08 -3.79
C THR A 159 8.10 -22.76 -4.10
N PRO A 160 7.61 -23.69 -3.26
CA PRO A 160 6.27 -24.24 -3.42
C PRO A 160 5.22 -23.14 -3.37
N VAL A 161 4.26 -23.17 -4.30
CA VAL A 161 3.21 -22.16 -4.42
C VAL A 161 1.82 -22.77 -4.54
N ASP A 162 0.81 -22.00 -4.15
CA ASP A 162 -0.59 -22.35 -4.38
C ASP A 162 -1.04 -22.06 -5.83
N THR A 163 -2.34 -22.21 -6.10
CA THR A 163 -2.91 -21.99 -7.44
C THR A 163 -2.81 -20.54 -7.93
N LEU A 164 -2.52 -19.59 -7.04
CA LEU A 164 -2.33 -18.16 -7.34
C LEU A 164 -0.85 -17.77 -7.38
N GLY A 165 0.08 -18.72 -7.18
CA GLY A 165 1.51 -18.44 -7.14
C GLY A 165 1.98 -17.90 -5.78
N LEU A 166 1.14 -17.94 -4.74
CA LEU A 166 1.54 -17.52 -3.39
C LEU A 166 2.32 -18.63 -2.70
N PRO A 167 3.44 -18.32 -2.01
CA PRO A 167 4.22 -19.35 -1.31
C PRO A 167 3.40 -20.12 -0.28
N ASN A 168 3.38 -21.45 -0.39
CA ASN A 168 2.66 -22.34 0.52
C ASN A 168 3.54 -23.42 1.17
N GLY A 169 4.85 -23.39 0.92
CA GLY A 169 5.82 -24.31 1.48
C GLY A 169 7.22 -23.72 1.51
N ASN A 170 8.16 -24.41 2.15
CA ASN A 170 9.53 -23.94 2.34
C ASN A 170 10.30 -23.86 1.01
N PRO A 171 10.98 -22.74 0.72
CA PRO A 171 11.86 -22.63 -0.45
C PRO A 171 13.08 -23.54 -0.32
N VAL A 172 13.53 -24.13 -1.43
CA VAL A 172 14.67 -25.04 -1.49
C VAL A 172 15.71 -24.52 -2.47
N LEU A 173 16.91 -24.19 -1.98
CA LEU A 173 18.07 -23.90 -2.80
C LEU A 173 18.77 -25.20 -3.19
N SER A 174 19.03 -25.35 -4.48
CA SER A 174 19.85 -26.42 -5.03
C SER A 174 21.03 -25.84 -5.78
N LYS A 175 22.18 -26.51 -5.71
CA LYS A 175 23.39 -26.19 -6.49
C LYS A 175 23.52 -27.18 -7.64
N ARG A 176 23.96 -26.68 -8.79
CA ARG A 176 24.21 -27.50 -9.97
C ARG A 176 25.56 -28.23 -9.83
N ASP A 177 25.53 -29.53 -10.13
CA ASP A 177 26.72 -30.36 -10.33
C ASP A 177 26.56 -31.15 -11.63
N GLY A 178 27.30 -30.75 -12.67
CA GLY A 178 27.07 -31.20 -14.04
C GLY A 178 25.64 -30.91 -14.52
N ASN A 179 24.89 -31.97 -14.84
CA ASN A 179 23.49 -31.90 -15.27
C ASN A 179 22.47 -32.18 -14.15
N LYS A 180 22.92 -32.29 -12.89
CA LYS A 180 22.05 -32.60 -11.76
C LYS A 180 21.98 -31.43 -10.78
N TRP A 181 20.81 -31.26 -10.19
CA TRP A 181 20.56 -30.31 -9.11
C TRP A 181 20.63 -31.06 -7.77
N HIS A 182 21.48 -30.58 -6.86
CA HIS A 182 21.61 -31.14 -5.52
C HIS A 182 21.09 -30.15 -4.48
N LYS A 183 20.08 -30.59 -3.70
CA LYS A 183 19.54 -29.80 -2.59
C LYS A 183 20.68 -29.39 -1.66
N THR A 184 20.79 -28.09 -1.42
CA THR A 184 21.83 -27.50 -0.58
C THR A 184 21.23 -26.93 0.70
N ILE A 185 20.18 -26.11 0.59
CA ILE A 185 19.56 -25.42 1.72
C ILE A 185 18.04 -25.51 1.59
N GLU A 186 17.34 -25.75 2.70
CA GLU A 186 15.90 -25.53 2.79
C GLU A 186 15.66 -24.32 3.70
N TYR A 187 15.10 -23.26 3.12
CA TYR A 187 14.74 -22.06 3.85
C TYR A 187 13.44 -22.26 4.60
N ARG A 188 13.36 -21.71 5.81
CA ARG A 188 12.12 -21.65 6.55
C ARG A 188 11.55 -20.24 6.43
N PHE A 189 10.30 -20.15 6.02
CA PHE A 189 9.58 -18.89 6.13
C PHE A 189 9.45 -18.51 7.61
N GLU A 190 9.90 -17.31 7.96
CA GLU A 190 9.64 -16.72 9.26
C GLU A 190 8.31 -15.98 9.19
N LYS A 191 7.37 -16.36 10.06
CA LYS A 191 6.15 -15.59 10.32
C LYS A 191 6.41 -14.66 11.50
N LYS A 192 6.51 -13.37 11.22
CA LYS A 192 6.73 -12.36 12.27
C LYS A 192 5.45 -11.58 12.53
N PRO A 193 4.90 -11.63 13.76
CA PRO A 193 3.80 -10.76 14.12
C PRO A 193 4.27 -9.31 14.10
N PHE A 194 3.44 -8.42 13.55
CA PHE A 194 3.64 -6.98 13.61
C PHE A 194 2.29 -6.26 13.66
N MET A 195 2.31 -5.01 14.13
CA MET A 195 1.14 -4.15 14.08
C MET A 195 1.16 -3.37 12.76
N HIS A 196 0.21 -3.66 11.88
CA HIS A 196 -0.02 -2.86 10.69
C HIS A 196 -0.83 -1.63 11.06
N THR A 197 -0.26 -0.44 10.89
CA THR A 197 -0.95 0.83 11.12
C THR A 197 -1.68 1.26 9.87
N ASN A 198 -2.96 1.58 10.02
CA ASN A 198 -3.80 2.13 8.98
C ASN A 198 -3.60 3.65 8.89
N THR A 199 -3.09 4.10 7.75
CA THR A 199 -2.74 5.51 7.49
C THR A 199 -3.52 6.13 6.34
N ASP A 200 -4.31 5.35 5.61
CA ASP A 200 -4.94 5.78 4.36
C ASP A 200 -6.43 5.39 4.20
N ASP A 201 -7.05 4.65 5.12
CA ASP A 201 -8.47 4.27 5.03
C ASP A 201 -9.26 4.58 6.32
N PRO A 202 -10.09 5.64 6.35
CA PRO A 202 -10.86 6.00 7.55
C PRO A 202 -11.95 4.98 7.94
N SER A 203 -12.21 3.96 7.11
CA SER A 203 -13.19 2.90 7.42
C SER A 203 -12.59 1.72 8.20
N LEU A 204 -11.26 1.63 8.28
CA LEU A 204 -10.56 0.53 8.96
C LEU A 204 -10.06 0.94 10.36
N PRO A 205 -9.90 -0.03 11.29
CA PRO A 205 -9.25 0.21 12.58
C PRO A 205 -7.88 0.88 12.45
N ASP A 206 -7.46 1.64 13.46
CA ASP A 206 -6.19 2.36 13.45
C ASP A 206 -4.97 1.45 13.32
N SER A 207 -5.04 0.25 13.88
CA SER A 207 -4.00 -0.76 13.71
C SER A 207 -4.58 -2.16 13.84
N ILE A 208 -3.99 -3.10 13.11
CA ILE A 208 -4.43 -4.50 13.06
C ILE A 208 -3.23 -5.42 13.23
N GLN A 209 -3.39 -6.45 14.06
CA GLN A 209 -2.40 -7.52 14.21
C GLN A 209 -2.23 -8.24 12.86
N SER A 210 -1.00 -8.27 12.36
CA SER A 210 -0.67 -8.76 11.03
C SER A 210 0.57 -9.65 11.09
N THR A 211 0.83 -10.40 10.01
CA THR A 211 1.98 -11.29 9.88
C THR A 211 2.78 -10.92 8.65
N ILE A 212 4.09 -10.73 8.81
CA ILE A 212 5.03 -10.67 7.69
C ILE A 212 5.52 -12.09 7.41
N LEU A 213 5.39 -12.52 6.15
CA LEU A 213 6.01 -13.72 5.63
C LEU A 213 7.31 -13.32 4.93
N THR A 214 8.44 -13.73 5.49
CA THR A 214 9.77 -13.41 4.96
C THR A 214 10.67 -14.64 4.95
N ILE A 215 11.65 -14.65 4.05
CA ILE A 215 12.73 -15.64 4.02
C ILE A 215 13.94 -14.97 4.69
N LYS A 216 14.40 -15.54 5.81
CA LYS A 216 15.67 -15.14 6.40
C LYS A 216 16.78 -15.93 5.73
N ASP A 217 17.48 -15.30 4.79
CA ASP A 217 18.61 -15.91 4.12
C ASP A 217 19.88 -15.80 5.00
N PRO A 218 20.59 -16.91 5.33
CA PRO A 218 21.88 -16.85 6.02
C PRO A 218 23.06 -16.48 5.10
N VAL A 219 22.89 -16.55 3.77
CA VAL A 219 23.83 -16.23 2.69
C VAL A 219 23.67 -14.77 2.25
N PHE A 220 22.44 -14.32 1.95
CA PHE A 220 22.17 -12.92 1.63
C PHE A 220 21.99 -12.12 2.93
N LYS A 221 22.98 -11.32 3.29
CA LYS A 221 22.96 -10.43 4.48
C LYS A 221 21.91 -9.29 4.39
N SER A 222 21.01 -9.33 3.41
CA SER A 222 20.01 -8.31 3.07
C SER A 222 18.69 -8.95 2.61
N LEU A 223 17.57 -8.25 2.79
CA LEU A 223 16.25 -8.72 2.33
C LEU A 223 16.25 -8.83 0.80
N ASN A 224 15.92 -10.01 0.29
CA ASN A 224 15.85 -10.29 -1.14
C ASN A 224 14.60 -11.12 -1.45
N GLY A 225 13.92 -10.78 -2.55
CA GLY A 225 12.69 -11.43 -3.01
C GLY A 225 11.40 -10.73 -2.54
N ILE A 226 10.28 -11.44 -2.69
CA ILE A 226 8.95 -10.91 -2.41
C ILE A 226 8.61 -11.07 -0.94
N ILE A 227 8.22 -9.96 -0.30
CA ILE A 227 7.72 -9.92 1.07
C ILE A 227 6.19 -9.78 1.02
N TYR A 228 5.51 -10.66 1.74
CA TYR A 228 4.06 -10.59 1.89
C TYR A 228 3.71 -10.13 3.30
N SER A 229 2.88 -9.10 3.38
CA SER A 229 2.18 -8.76 4.63
C SER A 229 0.78 -9.33 4.54
N LEU A 230 0.35 -10.05 5.58
CA LEU A 230 -0.93 -10.76 5.62
C LEU A 230 -1.70 -10.37 6.89
N TYR A 231 -3.03 -10.31 6.78
CA TYR A 231 -3.92 -10.31 7.93
C TYR A 231 -3.83 -11.65 8.67
N SER A 232 -4.39 -11.70 9.89
CA SER A 232 -4.39 -12.91 10.73
C SER A 232 -5.12 -14.11 10.10
N ASP A 233 -6.07 -13.86 9.19
CA ASP A 233 -6.81 -14.86 8.41
C ASP A 233 -6.06 -15.31 7.13
N GLY A 234 -4.89 -14.74 6.85
CA GLY A 234 -4.10 -15.02 5.65
C GLY A 234 -4.40 -14.13 4.44
N THR A 235 -5.37 -13.20 4.55
CA THR A 235 -5.69 -12.26 3.48
C THR A 235 -4.50 -11.32 3.21
N PRO A 236 -4.07 -11.12 1.95
CA PRO A 236 -2.96 -10.21 1.65
C PRO A 236 -3.27 -8.75 2.01
N ILE A 237 -2.32 -8.10 2.69
CA ILE A 237 -2.27 -6.65 2.93
C ILE A 237 -1.40 -5.99 1.86
N SER A 238 -0.20 -6.55 1.64
CA SER A 238 0.73 -6.04 0.63
C SER A 238 1.67 -7.12 0.10
N ARG A 239 2.21 -6.84 -1.10
CA ARG A 239 3.25 -7.59 -1.78
C ARG A 239 4.31 -6.60 -2.23
N LEU A 240 5.49 -6.68 -1.63
CA LEU A 240 6.62 -5.79 -1.90
C LEU A 240 7.80 -6.62 -2.41
N ASN A 241 8.57 -6.11 -3.37
CA ASN A 241 9.74 -6.82 -3.89
C ASN A 241 11.02 -6.12 -3.46
N TYR A 242 11.97 -6.89 -2.93
CA TYR A 242 13.24 -6.38 -2.43
C TYR A 242 14.42 -6.98 -3.19
N VAL A 243 15.39 -6.15 -3.55
CA VAL A 243 16.69 -6.55 -4.09
C VAL A 243 17.77 -5.86 -3.28
N ASP A 244 18.69 -6.64 -2.72
CA ASP A 244 19.78 -6.18 -1.85
C ASP A 244 19.33 -5.27 -0.69
N GLY A 245 18.18 -5.60 -0.10
CA GLY A 245 17.61 -4.87 1.03
C GLY A 245 16.90 -3.57 0.66
N LYS A 246 16.79 -3.25 -0.63
CA LYS A 246 16.03 -2.10 -1.13
C LYS A 246 14.78 -2.58 -1.85
N GLU A 247 13.70 -1.83 -1.70
CA GLU A 247 12.47 -2.09 -2.42
C GLU A 247 12.64 -1.71 -3.89
N GLU A 248 12.39 -2.67 -4.78
CA GLU A 248 12.62 -2.56 -6.22
C GLU A 248 11.42 -3.11 -6.99
N GLY A 249 11.03 -2.43 -8.07
CA GLY A 249 9.89 -2.79 -8.89
C GLY A 249 8.55 -2.29 -8.35
N GLU A 250 7.49 -3.06 -8.62
CA GLU A 250 6.12 -2.71 -8.26
C GLU A 250 5.74 -3.22 -6.86
N SER A 251 5.19 -2.33 -6.05
CA SER A 251 4.63 -2.61 -4.74
C SER A 251 3.11 -2.51 -4.77
N ILE A 252 2.44 -3.56 -4.31
CA ILE A 252 0.99 -3.71 -4.40
C ILE A 252 0.39 -3.82 -3.01
N TYR A 253 -0.66 -3.06 -2.75
CA TYR A 253 -1.44 -3.08 -1.52
C TYR A 253 -2.88 -3.44 -1.83
N TYR A 254 -3.52 -4.20 -0.95
CA TYR A 254 -4.84 -4.77 -1.19
C TYR A 254 -5.86 -4.26 -0.17
N PHE A 255 -7.11 -4.21 -0.62
CA PHE A 255 -8.27 -4.20 0.26
C PHE A 255 -8.48 -5.57 0.89
N ASN A 256 -9.23 -5.62 1.98
CA ASN A 256 -9.62 -6.87 2.65
C ASN A 256 -10.42 -7.83 1.74
N ASN A 257 -11.07 -7.32 0.69
CA ASN A 257 -11.78 -8.11 -0.31
C ASN A 257 -10.83 -8.69 -1.40
N GLY A 258 -9.53 -8.42 -1.31
CA GLY A 258 -8.50 -8.88 -2.24
C GLY A 258 -8.34 -8.05 -3.51
N LEU A 259 -9.13 -6.99 -3.72
CA LEU A 259 -8.88 -6.05 -4.80
C LEU A 259 -7.66 -5.17 -4.49
N VAL A 260 -6.99 -4.71 -5.53
CA VAL A 260 -5.87 -3.78 -5.42
C VAL A 260 -6.39 -2.43 -4.94
N LYS A 261 -5.81 -1.98 -3.81
CA LYS A 261 -6.04 -0.68 -3.19
C LYS A 261 -5.05 0.36 -3.71
N ARG A 262 -3.77 -0.02 -3.79
CA ARG A 262 -2.68 0.87 -4.19
C ARG A 262 -1.61 0.12 -4.95
N VAL A 263 -1.05 0.78 -5.96
CA VAL A 263 0.15 0.35 -6.70
C VAL A 263 1.17 1.47 -6.60
N GLU A 264 2.40 1.12 -6.28
CA GLU A 264 3.55 2.01 -6.25
C GLU A 264 4.60 1.49 -7.24
N GLU A 265 4.97 2.31 -8.21
CA GLU A 265 6.02 2.02 -9.20
C GLU A 265 7.18 2.99 -9.00
N ARG A 266 8.39 2.46 -8.79
CA ARG A 266 9.59 3.28 -8.67
C ARG A 266 10.09 3.71 -10.05
N LEU A 267 10.21 5.03 -10.24
CA LEU A 267 10.71 5.66 -11.45
C LEU A 267 12.24 5.66 -11.49
N GLN A 268 12.82 5.89 -12.67
CA GLN A 268 14.27 5.91 -12.87
C GLN A 268 14.99 7.00 -12.07
N ASP A 269 14.29 8.10 -11.75
CA ASP A 269 14.80 9.19 -10.92
C ASP A 269 14.66 8.93 -9.41
N GLY A 270 14.17 7.74 -9.03
CA GLY A 270 13.95 7.33 -7.65
C GLY A 270 12.63 7.82 -7.02
N LYS A 271 11.82 8.60 -7.74
CA LYS A 271 10.46 8.94 -7.30
C LYS A 271 9.54 7.72 -7.39
N ILE A 272 8.41 7.79 -6.70
CA ILE A 272 7.35 6.77 -6.72
C ILE A 272 6.13 7.35 -7.44
N GLN A 273 5.68 6.66 -8.48
CA GLN A 273 4.37 6.89 -9.07
C GLN A 273 3.35 6.00 -8.36
N GLU A 274 2.28 6.61 -7.85
CA GLU A 274 1.29 5.95 -7.02
C GLU A 274 -0.09 6.06 -7.64
N TRP A 275 -0.78 4.92 -7.75
CA TRP A 275 -2.19 4.85 -8.09
C TRP A 275 -2.95 4.30 -6.89
N THR A 276 -4.08 4.93 -6.56
CA THR A 276 -4.98 4.46 -5.50
C THR A 276 -6.37 4.27 -6.06
N TRP A 277 -7.08 3.23 -5.62
CA TRP A 277 -8.44 2.92 -6.01
C TRP A 277 -9.38 3.02 -4.81
N TYR A 278 -10.66 3.25 -5.09
CA TYR A 278 -11.75 3.02 -4.16
C TYR A 278 -12.09 1.52 -4.09
N PRO A 279 -12.74 1.04 -3.00
CA PRO A 279 -13.13 -0.37 -2.86
C PRO A 279 -14.06 -0.91 -3.95
N ASN A 280 -14.76 -0.04 -4.69
CA ASN A 280 -15.62 -0.40 -5.82
C ASN A 280 -14.84 -0.58 -7.15
N GLY A 281 -13.51 -0.44 -7.14
CA GLY A 281 -12.66 -0.57 -8.32
C GLY A 281 -12.48 0.72 -9.13
N GLN A 282 -13.09 1.82 -8.72
CA GLN A 282 -12.87 3.11 -9.37
C GLN A 282 -11.49 3.68 -8.99
N LEU A 283 -10.74 4.18 -9.97
CA LEU A 283 -9.50 4.91 -9.69
C LEU A 283 -9.84 6.19 -8.89
N GLN A 284 -9.14 6.38 -7.77
CA GLN A 284 -9.27 7.52 -6.88
C GLN A 284 -8.25 8.61 -7.23
N GLN A 285 -6.97 8.24 -7.37
CA GLN A 285 -5.91 9.22 -7.60
C GLN A 285 -4.70 8.62 -8.32
N LEU A 286 -3.95 9.52 -8.96
CA LEU A 286 -2.62 9.31 -9.49
C LEU A 286 -1.73 10.47 -9.01
N LEU A 287 -0.62 10.14 -8.35
CA LEU A 287 0.37 11.10 -7.90
C LEU A 287 1.80 10.57 -8.14
N VAL A 288 2.77 11.47 -8.08
CA VAL A 288 4.20 11.14 -8.04
C VAL A 288 4.77 11.76 -6.78
N ARG A 289 5.55 11.02 -6.00
CA ARG A 289 6.16 11.53 -4.76
C ARG A 289 7.60 11.07 -4.61
N ALA A 290 8.38 11.80 -3.81
CA ALA A 290 9.64 11.25 -3.31
C ALA A 290 9.38 9.98 -2.47
N ASP A 291 10.32 9.03 -2.49
CA ASP A 291 10.24 7.76 -1.77
C ASP A 291 9.87 7.94 -0.28
N ASN A 292 10.54 8.89 0.37
CA ASN A 292 10.32 9.27 1.77
C ASN A 292 9.72 10.67 1.87
N ALA A 293 8.76 11.01 1.00
CA ALA A 293 8.10 12.30 1.04
C ALA A 293 7.47 12.56 2.42
N ILE A 294 7.96 13.58 3.11
CA ILE A 294 7.42 14.08 4.38
C ILE A 294 6.70 15.40 4.14
N LYS A 295 7.21 16.21 3.21
CA LYS A 295 6.70 17.55 2.95
C LYS A 295 5.72 17.56 1.78
N PRO A 296 4.69 18.43 1.80
CA PRO A 296 3.71 18.49 0.72
C PRO A 296 4.32 18.81 -0.66
N GLU A 297 5.38 19.63 -0.74
CA GLU A 297 6.08 19.95 -1.98
C GLU A 297 6.81 18.76 -2.62
N GLU A 298 7.05 17.68 -1.86
CA GLU A 298 7.66 16.44 -2.36
C GLU A 298 6.65 15.51 -3.04
N THR A 299 5.40 15.99 -3.22
CA THR A 299 4.29 15.28 -3.89
C THR A 299 3.73 16.12 -5.04
N GLU A 300 3.65 15.49 -6.22
CA GLU A 300 3.04 16.00 -7.44
C GLU A 300 1.71 15.28 -7.70
N PHE A 301 0.61 16.00 -7.64
CA PHE A 301 -0.72 15.50 -7.95
C PHE A 301 -0.94 15.51 -9.47
N ILE A 302 -1.23 14.35 -10.07
CA ILE A 302 -1.48 14.24 -11.51
C ILE A 302 -2.98 14.26 -11.79
N ALA A 303 -3.74 13.42 -11.10
CA ALA A 303 -5.18 13.34 -11.27
C ALA A 303 -5.89 12.79 -10.01
N GLN A 304 -7.14 13.18 -9.83
CA GLN A 304 -8.00 12.69 -8.76
C GLN A 304 -9.46 12.66 -9.21
N TRP A 305 -10.20 11.64 -8.77
CA TRP A 305 -11.62 11.47 -9.00
C TRP A 305 -12.35 11.24 -7.69
N ASP A 306 -13.58 11.72 -7.57
CA ASP A 306 -14.49 11.33 -6.47
C ASP A 306 -15.11 9.95 -6.71
N LEU A 307 -15.80 9.37 -5.72
CA LEU A 307 -16.46 8.05 -5.85
C LEU A 307 -17.57 7.97 -6.93
N LYS A 308 -17.99 9.11 -7.50
CA LYS A 308 -18.97 9.18 -8.59
C LYS A 308 -18.31 9.29 -9.97
N GLY A 309 -16.98 9.43 -10.02
CA GLY A 309 -16.21 9.60 -11.24
C GLY A 309 -16.01 11.03 -11.69
N ASN A 310 -16.43 12.01 -10.91
CA ASN A 310 -16.15 13.40 -11.24
C ASN A 310 -14.66 13.63 -11.07
N GLN A 311 -14.03 14.17 -12.11
CA GLN A 311 -12.61 14.47 -12.07
C GLN A 311 -12.39 15.76 -11.26
N LEU A 312 -11.79 15.61 -10.10
CA LEU A 312 -11.48 16.65 -9.13
C LEU A 312 -10.16 17.36 -9.46
N VAL A 313 -9.18 16.58 -9.91
CA VAL A 313 -7.90 17.05 -10.43
C VAL A 313 -7.66 16.41 -11.80
N LYS A 314 -7.34 17.25 -12.78
CA LYS A 314 -7.02 16.86 -14.15
C LYS A 314 -5.71 17.51 -14.56
N ASP A 315 -4.76 16.71 -15.03
CA ASP A 315 -3.46 17.17 -15.54
C ASP A 315 -2.75 18.12 -14.54
N GLY A 316 -2.81 17.76 -13.25
CA GLY A 316 -2.24 18.53 -12.15
C GLY A 316 -2.94 19.85 -11.83
N ASN A 317 -4.21 20.00 -12.19
CA ASN A 317 -4.98 21.20 -11.89
C ASN A 317 -6.39 20.84 -11.38
N GLY A 318 -6.88 21.53 -10.36
CA GLY A 318 -8.24 21.34 -9.85
C GLY A 318 -8.37 21.58 -8.35
N THR A 319 -9.37 20.96 -7.72
CA THR A 319 -9.57 21.01 -6.27
C THR A 319 -9.49 19.59 -5.73
N ALA A 320 -8.47 19.30 -4.92
CA ALA A 320 -8.26 17.97 -4.37
C ALA A 320 -8.95 17.81 -3.02
N HIS A 321 -9.31 16.55 -2.72
CA HIS A 321 -9.75 16.08 -1.41
C HIS A 321 -8.80 15.00 -0.92
N LEU A 322 -8.22 15.17 0.28
CA LEU A 322 -7.29 14.21 0.87
C LEU A 322 -7.81 13.74 2.21
N TRP A 323 -7.40 12.55 2.62
CA TRP A 323 -7.57 12.07 3.99
C TRP A 323 -6.21 12.10 4.68
N SER A 324 -6.19 12.61 5.90
CA SER A 324 -5.01 12.54 6.77
C SER A 324 -5.45 12.43 8.22
N LYS A 325 -4.48 12.23 9.12
CA LYS A 325 -4.72 12.22 10.57
C LYS A 325 -4.20 13.51 11.20
N HIS A 326 -4.98 14.04 12.13
CA HIS A 326 -4.59 15.11 13.03
C HIS A 326 -5.01 14.74 14.45
N ASP A 327 -4.06 14.71 15.40
CA ASP A 327 -4.29 14.25 16.78
C ASP A 327 -5.01 12.88 16.83
N ASN A 328 -4.54 11.93 16.00
CA ASN A 328 -5.14 10.60 15.78
C ASN A 328 -6.59 10.59 15.26
N GLN A 329 -7.15 11.74 14.88
CA GLN A 329 -8.47 11.82 14.26
C GLN A 329 -8.35 11.99 12.76
N TRP A 330 -9.21 11.29 12.03
CA TRP A 330 -9.31 11.44 10.58
C TRP A 330 -9.88 12.82 10.22
N ILE A 331 -9.17 13.49 9.33
CA ILE A 331 -9.60 14.75 8.75
C ILE A 331 -9.66 14.64 7.23
N GLN A 332 -10.62 15.34 6.64
CA GLN A 332 -10.69 15.58 5.21
C GLN A 332 -10.05 16.93 4.91
N GLU A 333 -9.01 16.92 4.09
CA GLU A 333 -8.37 18.11 3.57
C GLU A 333 -8.98 18.50 2.24
N THR A 334 -9.04 19.80 1.95
CA THR A 334 -9.47 20.31 0.65
C THR A 334 -8.72 21.59 0.30
N GLY A 335 -8.33 21.72 -0.95
CA GLY A 335 -7.73 22.94 -1.49
C GLY A 335 -7.37 22.80 -2.96
N ALA A 336 -6.86 23.89 -3.53
CA ALA A 336 -6.50 23.92 -4.95
C ALA A 336 -5.19 23.17 -5.20
N ILE A 337 -5.16 22.46 -6.32
CA ILE A 337 -3.96 21.95 -6.95
C ILE A 337 -3.74 22.78 -8.22
N LYS A 338 -2.53 23.30 -8.38
CA LYS A 338 -2.09 24.03 -9.57
C LYS A 338 -0.69 23.58 -9.95
N ASP A 339 -0.48 23.29 -11.23
CA ASP A 339 0.81 22.80 -11.74
C ASP A 339 1.36 21.62 -10.93
N ARG A 340 0.45 20.69 -10.57
CA ARG A 340 0.68 19.48 -9.75
C ARG A 340 0.95 19.71 -8.28
N HIS A 341 0.97 20.94 -7.78
CA HIS A 341 1.29 21.23 -6.38
C HIS A 341 0.12 21.86 -5.63
N LYS A 342 0.11 21.72 -4.29
CA LYS A 342 -0.84 22.45 -3.43
C LYS A 342 -0.66 23.95 -3.64
N GLU A 343 -1.76 24.66 -3.83
CA GLU A 343 -1.78 26.10 -4.10
C GLU A 343 -2.91 26.78 -3.31
N GLY A 344 -2.68 28.01 -2.86
CA GLY A 344 -3.67 28.82 -2.18
C GLY A 344 -4.09 28.24 -0.83
N ILE A 345 -5.37 28.44 -0.47
CA ILE A 345 -5.87 28.05 0.85
C ILE A 345 -6.28 26.58 0.86
N TRP A 346 -5.69 25.84 1.79
CA TRP A 346 -6.05 24.49 2.17
C TRP A 346 -6.70 24.48 3.54
N SER A 347 -7.69 23.62 3.73
CA SER A 347 -8.31 23.42 5.03
C SER A 347 -8.53 21.94 5.34
N GLY A 348 -8.23 21.56 6.57
CA GLY A 348 -8.56 20.25 7.14
C GLY A 348 -9.78 20.34 8.03
N ARG A 349 -10.71 19.39 7.89
CA ARG A 349 -11.92 19.31 8.71
C ARG A 349 -12.14 17.92 9.26
N LEU A 350 -12.65 17.82 10.48
CA LEU A 350 -13.14 16.56 11.05
C LEU A 350 -14.41 16.11 10.31
N LYS A 351 -14.79 14.85 10.51
CA LYS A 351 -16.02 14.25 9.95
C LYS A 351 -17.30 15.02 10.32
N ASN A 352 -17.34 15.66 11.50
CA ASN A 352 -18.46 16.50 11.93
C ASN A 352 -18.46 17.92 11.32
N GLY A 353 -17.49 18.24 10.47
CA GLY A 353 -17.34 19.54 9.80
C GLY A 353 -16.49 20.57 10.55
N SER A 354 -16.09 20.29 11.80
CA SER A 354 -15.24 21.18 12.59
C SER A 354 -13.93 21.46 11.87
N LEU A 355 -13.56 22.75 11.79
CA LEU A 355 -12.31 23.20 11.17
C LEU A 355 -11.13 22.84 12.07
N VAL A 356 -10.15 22.14 11.52
CA VAL A 356 -8.92 21.73 12.21
C VAL A 356 -7.79 22.66 11.88
N TYR A 357 -7.65 23.04 10.62
CA TYR A 357 -6.66 24.03 10.22
C TYR A 357 -7.07 24.78 8.95
N ARG A 358 -6.41 25.92 8.74
CA ARG A 358 -6.30 26.60 7.45
C ARG A 358 -4.84 26.90 7.16
N GLU A 359 -4.34 26.51 6.01
CA GLU A 359 -2.96 26.67 5.57
C GLU A 359 -2.93 27.38 4.20
N SER A 360 -1.93 28.24 3.98
CA SER A 360 -1.68 28.92 2.71
C SER A 360 -0.48 28.28 2.04
N TYR A 361 -0.65 27.87 0.78
CA TYR A 361 0.36 27.22 -0.03
C TYR A 361 0.72 28.03 -1.27
N GLN A 362 1.99 27.93 -1.67
CA GLN A 362 2.46 28.38 -2.97
C GLN A 362 3.41 27.33 -3.52
N GLN A 363 3.09 26.77 -4.68
CA GLN A 363 3.89 25.71 -5.32
C GLN A 363 4.27 24.57 -4.34
N GLY A 364 3.29 24.10 -3.58
CA GLY A 364 3.45 23.00 -2.62
C GLY A 364 4.07 23.40 -1.29
N THR A 365 4.71 24.56 -1.20
CA THR A 365 5.31 25.05 0.05
C THR A 365 4.26 25.70 0.93
N CYS A 366 4.11 25.23 2.17
CA CYS A 366 3.27 25.88 3.18
C CYS A 366 3.94 27.19 3.62
N LEU A 367 3.29 28.33 3.38
CA LEU A 367 3.78 29.66 3.78
C LEU A 367 3.37 30.00 5.22
N SER A 368 2.14 29.66 5.59
CA SER A 368 1.59 29.92 6.91
C SER A 368 0.34 29.08 7.15
N GLY A 369 -0.01 28.89 8.40
CA GLY A 369 -1.27 28.26 8.77
C GLY A 369 -1.73 28.63 10.17
N VAL A 370 -2.98 28.30 10.43
CA VAL A 370 -3.62 28.39 11.74
C VAL A 370 -4.30 27.05 12.00
N ALA A 371 -3.98 26.41 13.11
CA ALA A 371 -4.67 25.22 13.60
C ALA A 371 -5.57 25.57 14.78
N TYR A 372 -6.69 24.87 14.91
CA TYR A 372 -7.75 25.12 15.88
C TYR A 372 -7.89 23.93 16.82
N TYR A 373 -7.92 24.21 18.11
CA TYR A 373 -7.97 23.22 19.17
C TYR A 373 -9.04 23.61 20.18
N GLY A 374 -10.29 23.25 19.90
CA GLY A 374 -11.42 23.76 20.65
C GLY A 374 -11.59 25.26 20.41
N THR A 375 -11.49 26.06 21.48
CA THR A 375 -11.53 27.53 21.41
C THR A 375 -10.17 28.15 21.10
N ASP A 376 -9.08 27.40 21.27
CA ASP A 376 -7.73 27.91 21.06
C ASP A 376 -7.32 27.81 19.60
N SER A 377 -6.40 28.68 19.18
CA SER A 377 -5.77 28.57 17.87
C SER A 377 -4.27 28.86 17.95
N VAL A 378 -3.51 28.23 17.06
CA VAL A 378 -2.06 28.38 16.98
C VAL A 378 -1.68 28.71 15.54
N ALA A 379 -1.04 29.85 15.34
CA ALA A 379 -0.46 30.23 14.07
C ALA A 379 0.97 29.66 13.94
N TYR A 380 1.34 29.26 12.73
CA TYR A 380 2.66 28.71 12.41
C TYR A 380 3.07 29.05 10.98
N THR A 381 4.37 29.03 10.72
CA THR A 381 4.95 29.17 9.37
C THR A 381 5.41 27.84 8.79
N ASN A 382 5.61 26.83 9.64
CA ASN A 382 5.95 25.46 9.24
C ASN A 382 4.91 24.50 9.82
N ALA A 383 4.15 23.83 8.95
CA ALA A 383 3.15 22.86 9.38
C ALA A 383 3.76 21.60 10.01
N TRP A 384 5.01 21.27 9.64
CA TRP A 384 5.73 20.11 10.12
C TRP A 384 7.18 20.50 10.44
N GLN A 385 7.62 20.22 11.66
CA GLN A 385 8.99 20.42 12.10
C GLN A 385 9.47 19.14 12.77
N THR A 386 10.55 18.57 12.25
CA THR A 386 11.22 17.43 12.90
C THR A 386 12.01 17.91 14.12
N PRO A 387 12.22 17.04 15.13
CA PRO A 387 13.14 17.36 16.21
C PRO A 387 14.54 17.66 15.68
N GLU A 388 15.22 18.59 16.32
CA GLU A 388 16.55 19.01 15.91
C GLU A 388 17.48 19.13 17.11
N PHE A 389 18.70 18.63 17.01
CA PHE A 389 19.73 18.88 18.00
C PHE A 389 20.08 20.38 18.02
N LYS A 390 20.31 20.97 19.20
CA LYS A 390 20.70 22.38 19.32
C LYS A 390 22.03 22.62 18.60
N GLY A 391 22.00 23.47 17.58
CA GLY A 391 23.14 23.69 16.66
C GLY A 391 23.11 22.81 15.41
N GLY A 392 22.00 22.11 15.15
CA GLY A 392 21.77 21.28 13.97
C GLY A 392 22.69 20.08 13.88
N MET A 393 22.81 19.51 12.68
CA MET A 393 23.67 18.34 12.43
C MET A 393 25.14 18.60 12.73
N LYS A 394 25.63 19.83 12.52
CA LYS A 394 27.00 20.23 12.88
C LYS A 394 27.21 20.21 14.39
N GLY A 395 26.27 20.77 15.16
CA GLY A 395 26.29 20.74 16.62
C GLY A 395 26.24 19.32 17.17
N LEU A 396 25.42 18.46 16.56
CA LEU A 396 25.35 17.04 16.89
C LEU A 396 26.67 16.33 16.63
N GLY A 397 27.28 16.53 15.46
CA GLY A 397 28.57 15.95 15.11
C GLY A 397 29.68 16.33 16.09
N ASN A 398 29.78 17.62 16.43
CA ASN A 398 30.75 18.11 17.42
C ASN A 398 30.48 17.55 18.82
N TYR A 399 29.20 17.47 19.22
CA TYR A 399 28.83 16.87 20.50
C TYR A 399 29.27 15.41 20.57
N LEU A 400 28.97 14.62 19.54
CA LEU A 400 29.34 13.22 19.47
C LEU A 400 30.87 13.04 19.50
N SER A 401 31.62 13.80 18.69
CA SER A 401 33.09 13.68 18.65
C SER A 401 33.76 14.02 19.98
N MET A 402 33.19 14.93 20.76
CA MET A 402 33.72 15.33 22.07
C MET A 402 33.29 14.42 23.22
N ASN A 403 32.21 13.65 23.06
CA ASN A 403 31.59 12.91 24.15
C ASN A 403 31.66 11.39 23.99
N ILE A 404 31.91 10.88 22.78
CA ILE A 404 32.13 9.45 22.54
C ILE A 404 33.51 9.05 23.07
N HIS A 405 33.52 8.04 23.92
CA HIS A 405 34.72 7.39 24.44
C HIS A 405 34.78 5.98 23.89
N TYR A 406 35.80 5.67 23.10
CA TYR A 406 35.95 4.33 22.55
C TYR A 406 36.19 3.30 23.67
N PRO A 407 35.33 2.27 23.84
CA PRO A 407 35.53 1.30 24.90
C PRO A 407 36.86 0.55 24.72
N PRO A 408 37.72 0.43 25.76
CA PRO A 408 39.01 -0.25 25.63
C PRO A 408 38.91 -1.71 25.16
N GLU A 409 37.85 -2.41 25.54
CA GLU A 409 37.57 -3.78 25.08
C GLU A 409 37.24 -3.82 23.59
N ALA A 410 36.46 -2.85 23.10
CA ALA A 410 36.17 -2.71 21.68
C ALA A 410 37.43 -2.41 20.88
N ALA A 411 38.30 -1.54 21.41
CA ALA A 411 39.58 -1.21 20.79
C ALA A 411 40.50 -2.43 20.68
N LYS A 412 40.66 -3.20 21.78
CA LYS A 412 41.47 -4.42 21.79
C LYS A 412 40.96 -5.50 20.84
N ALA A 413 39.64 -5.62 20.72
CA ALA A 413 39.00 -6.58 19.84
C ALA A 413 38.80 -6.07 18.39
N GLN A 414 39.34 -4.89 18.06
CA GLN A 414 39.22 -4.24 16.75
C GLN A 414 37.77 -4.14 16.25
N ILE A 415 36.84 -3.93 17.18
CA ILE A 415 35.41 -3.82 16.86
C ILE A 415 35.16 -2.45 16.29
N GLU A 416 34.62 -2.36 15.07
CA GLU A 416 34.19 -1.14 14.41
C GLU A 416 32.77 -1.28 13.88
N GLY A 417 32.11 -0.15 13.64
CA GLY A 417 30.83 -0.13 12.93
C GLY A 417 29.88 0.96 13.38
N LYS A 418 28.67 0.89 12.84
CA LYS A 418 27.62 1.89 13.06
C LYS A 418 26.47 1.31 13.87
N VAL A 419 26.38 1.76 15.12
CA VAL A 419 25.29 1.45 16.07
C VAL A 419 24.11 2.37 15.77
N PHE A 420 22.89 1.85 15.80
CA PHE A 420 21.67 2.65 15.65
C PHE A 420 20.91 2.68 16.96
N VAL A 421 20.71 3.89 17.49
CA VAL A 421 19.96 4.12 18.72
C VAL A 421 18.65 4.82 18.37
N SER A 422 17.54 4.20 18.74
CA SER A 422 16.20 4.78 18.71
C SER A 422 15.88 5.42 20.06
N PHE A 423 15.27 6.59 20.06
CA PHE A 423 14.76 7.26 21.26
C PHE A 423 13.60 8.20 20.89
N VAL A 424 12.85 8.69 21.87
CA VAL A 424 11.77 9.66 21.67
C VAL A 424 12.21 11.03 22.17
N VAL A 425 12.08 12.06 21.33
CA VAL A 425 12.16 13.47 21.74
C VAL A 425 10.76 13.89 22.20
N CYS A 426 10.63 14.23 23.48
CA CYS A 426 9.40 14.69 24.12
C CYS A 426 9.06 16.13 23.73
N GLU A 427 7.85 16.57 24.07
CA GLU A 427 7.33 17.92 23.78
C GLU A 427 8.10 19.05 24.48
N ASP A 428 8.82 18.73 25.56
CA ASP A 428 9.71 19.66 26.27
C ASP A 428 11.16 19.61 25.77
N GLY A 429 11.48 18.73 24.81
CA GLY A 429 12.84 18.48 24.32
C GLY A 429 13.66 17.51 25.19
N SER A 430 13.06 16.91 26.22
CA SER A 430 13.65 15.79 26.94
C SER A 430 13.62 14.51 26.09
N LEU A 431 14.41 13.52 26.49
CA LEU A 431 14.57 12.25 25.78
C LEU A 431 14.10 11.06 26.63
N CYS A 432 13.33 10.15 26.03
CA CYS A 432 12.89 8.90 26.66
C CYS A 432 12.88 7.72 25.68
N ASP A 433 12.44 6.54 26.14
CA ASP A 433 12.20 5.33 25.33
C ASP A 433 13.41 4.91 24.44
N TYR A 434 14.58 4.76 25.06
CA TYR A 434 15.84 4.42 24.40
C TYR A 434 15.94 2.93 24.06
N GLU A 435 16.33 2.62 22.83
CA GLU A 435 16.51 1.25 22.33
C GLU A 435 17.67 1.18 21.33
N VAL A 436 18.51 0.15 21.41
CA VAL A 436 19.48 -0.15 20.35
C VAL A 436 18.80 -1.01 19.30
N ILE A 437 18.46 -0.41 18.17
CA ILE A 437 17.74 -1.09 17.07
C ILE A 437 18.69 -1.77 16.09
N ARG A 438 19.99 -1.42 16.12
CA ARG A 438 21.04 -2.14 15.40
C ARG A 438 22.32 -2.15 16.23
N SER A 439 22.58 -3.33 16.80
CA SER A 439 23.77 -3.62 17.61
C SER A 439 24.98 -3.89 16.72
N VAL A 440 26.16 -3.51 17.21
CA VAL A 440 27.45 -3.94 16.65
C VAL A 440 28.16 -4.85 17.66
N HIS A 441 28.28 -4.38 18.89
CA HIS A 441 28.85 -5.14 20.00
C HIS A 441 28.39 -4.51 21.34
N PRO A 442 28.14 -5.30 22.39
CA PRO A 442 27.61 -4.79 23.65
C PRO A 442 28.35 -3.58 24.23
N SER A 443 29.68 -3.53 24.13
CA SER A 443 30.48 -2.42 24.67
C SER A 443 30.27 -1.09 23.93
N VAL A 444 30.23 -1.09 22.60
CA VAL A 444 29.95 0.13 21.81
C VAL A 444 28.47 0.51 21.84
N ASP A 445 27.58 -0.47 22.00
CA ASP A 445 26.15 -0.24 22.18
C ASP A 445 25.86 0.50 23.50
N GLN A 446 26.51 0.08 24.59
CA GLN A 446 26.42 0.76 25.89
C GLN A 446 26.93 2.21 25.80
N GLU A 447 28.04 2.43 25.10
CA GLU A 447 28.59 3.76 24.90
C GLU A 447 27.66 4.65 24.06
N ALA A 448 27.13 4.11 22.96
CA ALA A 448 26.15 4.79 22.13
C ALA A 448 24.93 5.23 22.96
N LEU A 449 24.38 4.32 23.78
CA LEU A 449 23.28 4.64 24.69
C LEU A 449 23.65 5.73 25.71
N ARG A 450 24.85 5.67 26.30
CA ARG A 450 25.32 6.64 27.29
C ARG A 450 25.39 8.05 26.69
N VAL A 451 25.99 8.19 25.50
CA VAL A 451 26.13 9.48 24.82
C VAL A 451 24.77 10.04 24.40
N VAL A 452 23.85 9.20 23.89
CA VAL A 452 22.49 9.64 23.56
C VAL A 452 21.75 10.14 24.80
N LYS A 453 21.81 9.39 25.92
CA LYS A 453 21.19 9.82 27.19
C LYS A 453 21.80 11.12 27.72
N ALA A 454 23.12 11.28 27.61
CA ALA A 454 23.82 12.51 28.01
C ALA A 454 23.50 13.72 27.12
N SER A 455 22.85 13.49 25.97
CA SER A 455 22.38 14.55 25.07
C SER A 455 21.02 15.13 25.48
N ASN A 456 20.41 14.62 26.55
CA ASN A 456 19.13 15.09 27.07
C ASN A 456 19.13 16.61 27.32
N GLY A 457 18.04 17.29 26.95
CA GLY A 457 17.93 18.75 27.03
C GLY A 457 18.70 19.52 25.95
N LYS A 458 19.40 18.83 25.03
CA LYS A 458 20.05 19.42 23.85
C LYS A 458 19.22 19.31 22.58
N TRP A 459 17.94 18.97 22.67
CA TRP A 459 17.06 18.81 21.53
C TRP A 459 15.96 19.86 21.55
N THR A 460 15.64 20.39 20.38
CA THR A 460 14.42 21.12 20.10
C THR A 460 13.35 20.09 19.72
N PRO A 461 12.17 20.12 20.36
CA PRO A 461 11.09 19.18 20.06
C PRO A 461 10.57 19.35 18.64
N GLY A 462 10.05 18.26 18.07
CA GLY A 462 9.28 18.36 16.83
C GLY A 462 7.95 19.05 17.06
N SER A 463 7.37 19.62 16.00
CA SER A 463 6.05 20.23 16.06
C SER A 463 5.22 19.90 14.83
N VAL A 464 3.91 19.77 15.03
CA VAL A 464 2.91 19.64 13.97
C VAL A 464 1.90 20.76 14.16
N ARG A 465 1.77 21.62 13.15
CA ARG A 465 0.86 22.76 13.12
C ARG A 465 0.95 23.63 14.38
N GLY A 466 2.18 23.90 14.80
CA GLY A 466 2.50 24.75 15.96
C GLY A 466 2.38 24.08 17.32
N ARG A 467 1.85 22.85 17.42
CA ARG A 467 1.90 22.06 18.65
C ARG A 467 3.14 21.18 18.69
N LYS A 468 3.86 21.24 19.80
CA LYS A 468 4.98 20.33 20.06
C LYS A 468 4.44 18.91 20.23
N VAL A 469 5.11 17.93 19.64
CA VAL A 469 4.68 16.53 19.68
C VAL A 469 5.85 15.63 20.03
N ARG A 470 5.55 14.46 20.60
CA ARG A 470 6.54 13.39 20.81
C ARG A 470 6.93 12.78 19.47
N VAL A 471 8.23 12.69 19.19
CA VAL A 471 8.74 12.13 17.92
C VAL A 471 9.81 11.09 18.19
N LYS A 472 9.65 9.91 17.59
CA LYS A 472 10.68 8.86 17.59
C LYS A 472 11.79 9.26 16.62
N TYR A 473 13.04 9.23 17.08
CA TYR A 473 14.24 9.61 16.34
C TYR A 473 15.24 8.46 16.35
N ASN A 474 15.80 8.13 15.18
CA ASN A 474 16.81 7.08 15.03
C ASN A 474 18.17 7.73 14.69
N LEU A 475 19.13 7.65 15.61
CA LEU A 475 20.46 8.23 15.44
C LEU A 475 21.50 7.15 15.12
N PRO A 476 22.15 7.18 13.93
CA PRO A 476 23.33 6.38 13.67
C PRO A 476 24.58 6.98 14.34
N ILE A 477 25.30 6.17 15.11
CA ILE A 477 26.57 6.54 15.75
C ILE A 477 27.67 5.64 15.19
N ASN A 478 28.73 6.27 14.66
CA ASN A 478 29.84 5.56 14.02
C ASN A 478 31.01 5.39 14.99
N PHE A 479 31.48 4.16 15.14
CA PHE A 479 32.70 3.82 15.87
C PHE A 479 33.75 3.37 14.86
N LEU A 480 34.81 4.17 14.75
CA LEU A 480 35.99 3.89 13.92
C LEU A 480 37.21 3.87 14.84
N LEU A 481 38.08 2.89 14.67
CA LEU A 481 39.38 2.88 15.34
C LEU A 481 40.19 4.05 14.79
N GLN A 482 40.83 4.79 15.69
CA GLN A 482 41.72 5.89 15.35
C GLN A 482 43.14 5.40 15.14
#